data_AF-A0A4Q3C274-F1
#
_entry.id   AF-A0A4Q3C274-F1
#
_cell.length_a   1.000
_cell.length_b   1.000
_cell.length_c   1.000
_cell.angle_alpha   90.00
_cell.angle_beta   90.00
_cell.angle_gamma   90.00
#
_symmetry.space_group_name_H-M   'P 1'
#
loop_
_entity.id
_entity.type
_entity.pdbx_description
1 polymer ?
#
loop_
_entity_poly.entity_id
_entity_poly.type
_entity_poly.pdbx_seq_one_letter_code
_entity_poly.pdbx_strand_id
1 'polypeptide(L)'
;IEARLSKFANEVLFNADTTVWQASYDGRNKEPITLPVKFPLLLAQGAEGIAVGLATKILPHNFIELLDASIAVLQGVRPNLLPDFYTGGLADCAAYNEGQRGGKVRVRARISERDKKTLVITEIPFSTTSGGLIDSIINANEKGKIKIKKIEDNTTWDPEIIIHLAPGISPDVTIDALYAFTDCEVSISPNTCVIQDDKPRFMSVNDMLTESTHTTKDLLKQELEIKLKELMEKIFFSSLLKIFIQEGMYKHPDYESSSTFELVVEVLNRLFEPFFSQFYREILPEDYKRLIDKPMSSITRFDFKKTDEQIKNLNEEIKQVKHHLKHLTEYTIAWFEKLKDKYGKDRGRKTELRTFDRVEAAQVALANVKLYVNR
;
A
#
# COMPACT_ATOMS: atom_id res chain seq x y z
N ILE A 1 -21.23 1.03 -15.68
CA ILE A 1 -19.82 1.06 -15.21
C ILE A 1 -19.64 -0.18 -14.36
N GLU A 2 -18.72 -1.06 -14.75
CA GLU A 2 -18.38 -2.25 -13.98
C GLU A 2 -17.00 -2.04 -13.34
N ALA A 3 -16.82 -2.54 -12.12
CA ALA A 3 -15.57 -2.39 -11.37
C ALA A 3 -15.16 -3.72 -10.72
N ARG A 4 -13.85 -3.94 -10.59
CA ARG A 4 -13.26 -5.10 -9.90
C ARG A 4 -11.95 -4.72 -9.23
N LEU A 5 -11.57 -5.48 -8.20
CA LEU A 5 -10.29 -5.31 -7.53
C LEU A 5 -9.12 -5.59 -8.49
N SER A 6 -8.06 -4.79 -8.35
CA SER A 6 -6.81 -5.03 -9.06
C SER A 6 -6.08 -6.24 -8.47
N LYS A 7 -5.20 -6.88 -9.26
CA LYS A 7 -4.35 -7.97 -8.75
C LYS A 7 -3.49 -7.53 -7.57
N PHE A 8 -3.01 -6.29 -7.60
CA PHE A 8 -2.26 -5.67 -6.51
C PHE A 8 -3.10 -5.58 -5.24
N ALA A 9 -4.33 -5.06 -5.33
CA ALA A 9 -5.25 -4.94 -4.19
C ALA A 9 -5.50 -6.30 -3.52
N ASN A 10 -5.76 -7.35 -4.30
CA ASN A 10 -5.99 -8.69 -3.76
C ASN A 10 -4.78 -9.25 -2.98
N GLU A 11 -3.55 -8.90 -3.37
CA GLU A 11 -2.33 -9.43 -2.74
C GLU A 11 -1.94 -8.66 -1.46
N VAL A 12 -2.26 -7.37 -1.38
CA VAL A 12 -1.80 -6.51 -0.27
C VAL A 12 -2.87 -6.14 0.74
N LEU A 13 -4.16 -6.17 0.40
CA LEU A 13 -5.24 -5.67 1.27
C LEU A 13 -5.97 -6.73 2.08
N PHE A 14 -6.03 -7.96 1.58
CA PHE A 14 -6.98 -8.96 2.09
C PHE A 14 -6.26 -10.18 2.62
N ASN A 15 -6.55 -10.51 3.88
CA ASN A 15 -6.24 -11.80 4.48
C ASN A 15 -7.25 -12.06 5.60
N ALA A 16 -8.12 -13.06 5.42
CA ALA A 16 -9.18 -13.37 6.36
C ALA A 16 -8.65 -13.81 7.75
N ASP A 17 -7.50 -14.50 7.77
CA ASP A 17 -6.95 -15.10 8.99
C ASP A 17 -6.28 -14.07 9.91
N THR A 18 -5.79 -12.96 9.34
CA THR A 18 -5.20 -11.84 10.11
C THR A 18 -6.15 -10.66 10.28
N THR A 19 -7.34 -10.69 9.66
CA THR A 19 -8.33 -9.61 9.75
C THR A 19 -9.09 -9.71 11.07
N VAL A 20 -9.18 -8.59 11.79
CA VAL A 20 -10.07 -8.48 12.96
C VAL A 20 -11.46 -8.06 12.47
N TRP A 21 -12.44 -8.89 12.80
CA TRP A 21 -13.82 -8.73 12.36
C TRP A 21 -14.71 -8.19 13.48
N GLN A 22 -15.57 -7.23 13.16
CA GLN A 22 -16.67 -6.77 14.01
C GLN A 22 -18.01 -7.08 13.35
N ALA A 23 -19.09 -7.04 14.13
CA ALA A 23 -20.44 -7.14 13.56
C ALA A 23 -20.77 -5.86 12.78
N SER A 24 -21.46 -6.01 11.65
CA SER A 24 -22.02 -4.88 10.92
C SER A 24 -23.06 -4.13 11.75
N TYR A 25 -23.40 -2.90 11.35
CA TYR A 25 -24.40 -2.07 12.05
C TYR A 25 -25.76 -2.77 12.29
N ASP A 26 -26.19 -3.63 11.37
CA ASP A 26 -27.44 -4.41 11.47
C ASP A 26 -27.26 -5.79 12.14
N GLY A 27 -26.03 -6.14 12.53
CA GLY A 27 -25.67 -7.41 13.18
C GLY A 27 -25.74 -8.64 12.29
N ARG A 28 -26.07 -8.49 10.99
CA ARG A 28 -26.28 -9.64 10.08
C ARG A 28 -25.00 -10.16 9.48
N ASN A 29 -24.02 -9.30 9.28
CA ASN A 29 -22.74 -9.61 8.65
C ASN A 29 -21.58 -9.27 9.57
N LYS A 30 -20.39 -9.66 9.15
CA LYS A 30 -19.13 -9.21 9.76
C LYS A 30 -18.42 -8.29 8.79
N GLU A 31 -17.81 -7.24 9.31
CA GLU A 31 -16.97 -6.31 8.58
C GLU A 31 -15.59 -6.18 9.25
N PRO A 32 -14.53 -5.91 8.47
CA PRO A 32 -13.21 -5.68 9.05
C PRO A 32 -13.19 -4.35 9.82
N ILE A 33 -12.60 -4.34 11.02
CA ILE A 33 -12.32 -3.09 11.74
C ILE A 33 -11.30 -2.28 10.93
N THR A 34 -10.23 -2.94 10.51
CA THR A 34 -9.22 -2.43 9.57
C THR A 34 -8.80 -3.55 8.62
N LEU A 35 -8.34 -3.18 7.43
CA LEU A 35 -7.76 -4.15 6.49
C LEU A 35 -6.29 -4.42 6.87
N PRO A 36 -5.80 -5.67 6.77
CA PRO A 36 -4.41 -6.03 7.01
C PRO A 36 -3.54 -5.62 5.81
N VAL A 37 -3.30 -4.31 5.67
CA VAL A 37 -2.60 -3.75 4.50
C VAL A 37 -1.09 -3.98 4.60
N LYS A 38 -0.54 -4.80 3.69
CA LYS A 38 0.90 -5.14 3.59
C LYS A 38 1.70 -4.24 2.64
N PHE A 39 1.32 -2.95 2.58
CA PHE A 39 1.92 -1.91 1.73
C PHE A 39 1.55 -0.51 2.27
N PRO A 40 2.42 0.51 2.21
CA PRO A 40 2.11 1.88 2.66
C PRO A 40 1.10 2.61 1.75
N LEU A 41 -0.14 2.13 1.71
CA LEU A 41 -1.18 2.58 0.79
C LEU A 41 -1.60 4.03 1.01
N LEU A 42 -1.71 4.46 2.28
CA LEU A 42 -2.06 5.83 2.64
C LEU A 42 -1.08 6.85 2.04
N LEU A 43 0.23 6.54 2.06
CA LEU A 43 1.25 7.40 1.49
C LEU A 43 1.28 7.33 -0.03
N ALA A 44 0.99 6.16 -0.62
CA ALA A 44 0.92 6.02 -2.06
C ALA A 44 -0.22 6.85 -2.65
N GLN A 45 -1.39 6.85 -1.99
CA GLN A 45 -2.60 7.55 -2.45
C GLN A 45 -2.69 9.00 -2.00
N GLY A 46 -2.09 9.32 -0.86
CA GLY A 46 -2.42 10.54 -0.14
C GLY A 46 -3.83 10.46 0.47
N ALA A 47 -4.19 11.52 1.20
CA ALA A 47 -5.52 11.68 1.76
C ALA A 47 -5.79 13.16 2.01
N GLU A 48 -7.01 13.59 1.74
CA GLU A 48 -7.47 14.95 2.06
C GLU A 48 -8.83 14.85 2.75
N GLY A 49 -8.99 15.57 3.86
CA GLY A 49 -10.22 15.53 4.63
C GLY A 49 -10.30 16.65 5.64
N ILE A 50 -11.53 17.12 5.88
CA ILE A 50 -11.84 18.15 6.87
C ILE A 50 -12.82 17.56 7.87
N ALA A 51 -12.43 17.53 9.13
CA ALA A 51 -13.25 17.09 10.26
C ALA A 51 -13.56 18.29 11.16
N VAL A 52 -14.30 18.05 12.25
CA VAL A 52 -14.63 19.11 13.22
C VAL A 52 -13.35 19.53 13.96
N GLY A 53 -12.86 20.74 13.68
CA GLY A 53 -11.66 21.30 14.33
C GLY A 53 -10.32 20.75 13.84
N LEU A 54 -10.33 19.85 12.85
CA LEU A 54 -9.12 19.19 12.32
C LEU A 54 -9.20 19.11 10.80
N ALA A 55 -8.04 19.14 10.14
CA ALA A 55 -7.92 18.84 8.72
C ALA A 55 -6.73 17.92 8.52
N THR A 56 -6.75 17.13 7.46
CA THR A 56 -5.63 16.32 7.01
C THR A 56 -5.40 16.53 5.53
N LYS A 57 -4.13 16.68 5.14
CA LYS A 57 -3.68 16.77 3.76
C LYS A 57 -2.33 16.06 3.62
N ILE A 58 -2.40 14.78 3.29
CA ILE A 58 -1.28 13.88 3.04
C ILE A 58 -1.08 13.83 1.53
N LEU A 59 0.11 14.20 1.07
CA LEU A 59 0.45 14.19 -0.35
C LEU A 59 0.80 12.77 -0.82
N PRO A 60 0.49 12.41 -2.09
CA PRO A 60 0.85 11.11 -2.64
C PRO A 60 2.37 10.98 -2.85
N HIS A 61 2.85 9.74 -2.83
CA HIS A 61 4.26 9.38 -2.99
C HIS A 61 4.44 8.28 -4.03
N ASN A 62 5.65 8.17 -4.55
CA ASN A 62 5.96 7.22 -5.59
C ASN A 62 5.92 5.78 -5.07
N PHE A 63 5.31 4.88 -5.84
CA PHE A 63 5.17 3.48 -5.48
C PHE A 63 6.51 2.77 -5.23
N ILE A 64 7.50 2.99 -6.11
CA ILE A 64 8.80 2.34 -6.02
C ILE A 64 9.60 2.90 -4.84
N GLU A 65 9.59 4.22 -4.67
CA GLU A 65 10.31 4.87 -3.57
C GLU A 65 9.75 4.48 -2.20
N LEU A 66 8.43 4.28 -2.08
CA LEU A 66 7.84 3.75 -0.86
C LEU A 66 8.39 2.37 -0.50
N LEU A 67 8.53 1.48 -1.48
CA LEU A 67 9.10 0.15 -1.27
C LEU A 67 10.58 0.23 -0.89
N ASP A 68 11.37 1.01 -1.62
CA ASP A 68 12.80 1.19 -1.36
C ASP A 68 13.04 1.82 0.02
N ALA A 69 12.23 2.81 0.40
CA ALA A 69 12.28 3.44 1.70
C ALA A 69 11.81 2.52 2.83
N SER A 70 10.79 1.67 2.61
CA SER A 70 10.41 0.62 3.56
C SER A 70 11.54 -0.41 3.76
N ILE A 71 12.26 -0.79 2.70
CA ILE A 71 13.44 -1.66 2.82
C ILE A 71 14.53 -0.96 3.64
N ALA A 72 14.79 0.33 3.38
CA ALA A 72 15.77 1.11 4.12
C ALA A 72 15.41 1.25 5.62
N VAL A 73 14.13 1.44 5.95
CA VAL A 73 13.63 1.45 7.33
C VAL A 73 13.96 0.14 8.05
N LEU A 74 13.76 -1.01 7.39
CA LEU A 74 14.08 -2.32 7.95
C LEU A 74 15.58 -2.53 8.21
N GLN A 75 16.43 -1.75 7.54
CA GLN A 75 17.88 -1.70 7.73
C GLN A 75 18.32 -0.64 8.76
N GLY A 76 17.37 0.07 9.39
CA GLY A 76 17.64 1.10 10.39
C GLY A 76 17.95 2.48 9.82
N VAL A 77 17.68 2.72 8.54
CA VAL A 77 17.89 4.01 7.88
C VAL A 77 16.58 4.81 7.89
N ARG A 78 16.65 6.07 8.34
CA ARG A 78 15.49 6.97 8.32
C ARG A 78 15.16 7.33 6.86
N PRO A 79 13.91 7.17 6.40
CA PRO A 79 13.55 7.49 5.04
C PRO A 79 13.50 9.01 4.84
N ASN A 80 13.67 9.45 3.60
CA ASN A 80 13.49 10.84 3.20
C ASN A 80 12.53 10.88 2.00
N LEU A 81 11.25 10.70 2.28
CA LEU A 81 10.22 10.67 1.25
C LEU A 81 9.85 12.07 0.78
N LEU A 82 9.73 12.22 -0.54
CA LEU A 82 9.25 13.43 -1.20
C LEU A 82 8.03 13.08 -2.06
N PRO A 83 7.03 13.99 -2.15
CA PRO A 83 5.79 13.71 -2.84
C PRO A 83 6.03 13.44 -4.34
N ASP A 84 5.15 12.62 -4.91
CA ASP A 84 5.08 12.33 -6.35
C ASP A 84 3.61 12.36 -6.76
N PHE A 85 3.27 13.25 -7.69
CA PHE A 85 1.88 13.51 -8.05
C PHE A 85 1.50 12.73 -9.30
N TYR A 86 0.26 12.21 -9.31
CA TYR A 86 -0.25 11.45 -10.45
C TYR A 86 -0.33 12.26 -11.75
N THR A 87 -0.46 13.58 -11.62
CA THR A 87 -0.51 14.55 -12.73
C THR A 87 0.88 14.95 -13.25
N GLY A 88 1.96 14.45 -12.65
CA GLY A 88 3.33 14.80 -13.03
C GLY A 88 3.72 16.20 -12.57
N GLY A 89 4.22 17.01 -13.49
CA GLY A 89 4.62 18.40 -13.26
C GLY A 89 5.99 18.54 -12.63
N LEU A 90 6.30 19.78 -12.25
CA LEU A 90 7.50 20.13 -11.49
C LEU A 90 7.11 20.40 -10.05
N ALA A 91 7.92 19.96 -9.08
CA ALA A 91 7.68 20.28 -7.67
C ALA A 91 8.94 20.74 -6.94
N ASP A 92 8.78 21.77 -6.12
CA ASP A 92 9.77 22.22 -5.16
C ASP A 92 9.34 21.82 -3.75
N CYS A 93 10.10 20.89 -3.19
CA CYS A 93 9.86 20.30 -1.88
C CYS A 93 10.87 20.76 -0.82
N ALA A 94 11.65 21.83 -1.06
CA ALA A 94 12.67 22.30 -0.12
C ALA A 94 12.09 22.66 1.26
N ALA A 95 10.84 23.15 1.30
CA ALA A 95 10.11 23.48 2.51
C ALA A 95 9.08 22.41 2.91
N TYR A 96 9.17 21.17 2.40
CA TYR A 96 8.15 20.14 2.63
C TYR A 96 7.97 19.77 4.09
N ASN A 97 9.04 19.89 4.90
CA ASN A 97 9.04 19.59 6.34
C ASN A 97 8.44 18.21 6.67
N GLU A 98 8.81 17.20 5.87
CA GLU A 98 8.32 15.81 6.02
C GLU A 98 6.78 15.69 6.06
N GLY A 99 6.07 16.59 5.38
CA GLY A 99 4.60 16.63 5.33
C GLY A 99 3.92 17.21 6.58
N GLN A 100 4.70 17.66 7.57
CA GLN A 100 4.14 18.25 8.78
C GLN A 100 3.50 19.60 8.53
N ARG A 101 2.60 20.00 9.43
CA ARG A 101 1.98 21.32 9.45
C ARG A 101 3.05 22.41 9.46
N GLY A 102 2.87 23.41 8.61
CA GLY A 102 3.85 24.49 8.40
C GLY A 102 4.83 24.22 7.26
N GLY A 103 4.85 22.99 6.72
CA GLY A 103 5.50 22.70 5.45
C GLY A 103 4.79 23.37 4.27
N LYS A 104 5.49 23.41 3.13
CA LYS A 104 5.00 23.95 1.87
C LYS A 104 5.66 23.24 0.69
N VAL A 105 4.85 22.85 -0.29
CA VAL A 105 5.32 22.31 -1.58
C VAL A 105 4.79 23.23 -2.67
N ARG A 106 5.67 23.72 -3.54
CA ARG A 106 5.23 24.43 -4.74
C ARG A 106 5.17 23.45 -5.89
N VAL A 107 4.07 23.45 -6.63
CA VAL A 107 3.86 22.58 -7.79
C VAL A 107 3.61 23.45 -9.01
N ARG A 108 4.37 23.23 -10.08
CA ARG A 108 4.26 23.96 -11.35
C ARG A 108 3.77 23.06 -12.47
N ALA A 109 2.97 23.66 -13.34
CA ALA A 109 2.63 23.10 -14.64
C ALA A 109 3.88 22.98 -15.52
N ARG A 110 3.93 21.95 -16.36
CA ARG A 110 4.98 21.83 -17.39
C ARG A 110 4.55 22.63 -18.60
N ILE A 111 5.26 23.71 -18.85
CA ILE A 111 5.02 24.62 -19.99
C ILE A 111 6.18 24.46 -20.97
N SER A 112 5.88 24.26 -22.24
CA SER A 112 6.85 24.15 -23.33
C SER A 112 6.56 25.18 -24.41
N GLU A 113 7.62 25.73 -25.02
CA GLU A 113 7.50 26.58 -26.20
C GLU A 113 7.37 25.70 -27.44
N ARG A 114 6.22 25.77 -28.12
CA ARG A 114 6.01 25.11 -29.41
C ARG A 114 6.54 25.95 -30.57
N ASP A 115 6.29 27.26 -30.49
CA ASP A 115 6.84 28.27 -31.37
C ASP A 115 6.91 29.63 -30.65
N LYS A 116 7.54 30.63 -31.28
CA LYS A 116 7.72 31.99 -30.72
C LYS A 116 6.41 32.72 -30.34
N LYS A 117 5.25 32.17 -30.67
CA LYS A 117 3.92 32.74 -30.44
C LYS A 117 2.99 31.78 -29.68
N THR A 118 3.44 30.58 -29.33
CA THR A 118 2.57 29.52 -28.84
C THR A 118 3.25 28.72 -27.74
N LEU A 119 2.62 28.70 -26.58
CA LEU A 119 2.99 27.87 -25.43
C LEU A 119 2.05 26.68 -25.33
N VAL A 120 2.55 25.55 -24.86
CA VAL A 120 1.76 24.34 -24.61
C VAL A 120 1.98 23.87 -23.18
N ILE A 121 0.89 23.67 -22.46
CA ILE A 121 0.88 23.07 -21.12
C ILE A 121 0.51 21.60 -21.27
N THR A 122 1.43 20.72 -20.87
CA THR A 122 1.27 19.26 -21.00
C THR A 122 1.00 18.55 -19.67
N GLU A 123 1.31 19.21 -18.55
CA GLU A 123 1.11 18.68 -17.20
C GLU A 123 0.58 19.80 -16.31
N ILE A 124 -0.42 19.49 -15.50
CA ILE A 124 -1.09 20.46 -14.62
C ILE A 124 -0.77 20.18 -13.14
N PRO A 125 -0.79 21.20 -12.27
CA PRO A 125 -0.57 20.98 -10.85
C PRO A 125 -1.64 20.11 -10.19
N PHE A 126 -1.22 19.29 -9.24
CA PHE A 126 -2.04 18.25 -8.59
C PHE A 126 -3.37 18.73 -8.00
N SER A 127 -3.45 19.98 -7.53
CA SER A 127 -4.66 20.54 -6.91
C SER A 127 -5.60 21.25 -7.88
N THR A 128 -5.38 21.12 -9.20
CA THR A 128 -6.09 21.89 -10.23
C THR A 128 -6.65 20.97 -11.32
N THR A 129 -7.69 21.44 -12.01
CA THR A 129 -8.25 20.79 -13.20
C THR A 129 -7.90 21.61 -14.44
N SER A 130 -7.92 20.99 -15.64
CA SER A 130 -7.64 21.72 -16.89
C SER A 130 -8.54 22.94 -17.06
N GLY A 131 -9.85 22.79 -16.79
CA GLY A 131 -10.81 23.90 -16.85
C GLY A 131 -10.51 24.99 -15.82
N GLY A 132 -10.26 24.62 -14.56
CA GLY A 132 -9.92 25.59 -13.52
C GLY A 132 -8.62 26.36 -13.82
N LEU A 133 -7.62 25.67 -14.40
CA LEU A 133 -6.39 26.31 -14.86
C LEU A 133 -6.68 27.32 -15.98
N ILE A 134 -7.46 26.95 -16.99
CA ILE A 134 -7.87 27.83 -18.09
C ILE A 134 -8.61 29.06 -17.54
N ASP A 135 -9.55 28.88 -16.62
CA ASP A 135 -10.29 29.97 -15.99
C ASP A 135 -9.36 30.91 -15.22
N SER A 136 -8.35 30.38 -14.52
CA SER A 136 -7.34 31.18 -13.82
C SER A 136 -6.53 32.07 -14.79
N ILE A 137 -6.21 31.54 -15.99
CA ILE A 137 -5.48 32.24 -17.04
C ILE A 137 -6.37 33.33 -17.65
N ILE A 138 -7.63 33.04 -17.96
CA ILE A 138 -8.59 34.02 -18.50
C ILE A 138 -8.76 35.18 -17.51
N ASN A 139 -8.95 34.87 -16.22
CA ASN A 139 -9.08 35.87 -15.15
C ASN A 139 -7.82 36.77 -15.04
N ALA A 140 -6.63 36.21 -15.19
CA ALA A 140 -5.38 36.98 -15.17
C ALA A 140 -5.24 37.88 -16.41
N ASN A 141 -5.76 37.44 -17.56
CA ASN A 141 -5.78 38.22 -18.80
C ASN A 141 -6.76 39.40 -18.72
N GLU A 142 -7.96 39.18 -18.18
CA GLU A 142 -8.96 40.24 -17.95
C GLU A 142 -8.46 41.32 -16.98
N LYS A 143 -7.69 40.91 -15.97
CA LYS A 143 -7.02 41.83 -15.02
C LYS A 143 -5.81 42.54 -15.63
N GLY A 144 -5.47 42.28 -16.90
CA GLY A 144 -4.34 42.87 -17.61
C GLY A 144 -2.96 42.46 -17.10
N LYS A 145 -2.88 41.43 -16.24
CA LYS A 145 -1.61 40.93 -15.67
C LYS A 145 -0.81 40.11 -16.69
N ILE A 146 -1.53 39.38 -17.53
CA ILE A 146 -0.99 38.66 -18.68
C ILE A 146 -1.70 39.15 -19.95
N LYS A 147 -1.07 38.95 -21.11
CA LYS A 147 -1.66 39.31 -22.41
C LYS A 147 -1.60 38.11 -23.34
N ILE A 148 -2.74 37.45 -23.49
CA ILE A 148 -2.92 36.29 -24.35
C ILE A 148 -3.90 36.63 -25.47
N LYS A 149 -3.69 36.02 -26.64
CA LYS A 149 -4.57 36.20 -27.80
C LYS A 149 -5.75 35.24 -27.76
N LYS A 150 -5.48 33.95 -27.51
CA LYS A 150 -6.47 32.87 -27.51
C LYS A 150 -5.92 31.68 -26.71
N ILE A 151 -6.81 30.93 -26.07
CA ILE A 151 -6.52 29.62 -25.47
C ILE A 151 -7.32 28.57 -26.25
N GLU A 152 -6.70 27.43 -26.52
CA GLU A 152 -7.34 26.24 -27.09
C GLU A 152 -7.12 25.06 -26.13
N ASP A 153 -8.19 24.34 -25.82
CA ASP A 153 -8.14 23.15 -25.00
C ASP A 153 -8.26 21.92 -25.91
N ASN A 154 -7.15 21.20 -26.07
CA ASN A 154 -7.07 19.92 -26.79
C ASN A 154 -6.94 18.74 -25.82
N THR A 155 -7.25 18.94 -24.53
CA THR A 155 -7.17 17.90 -23.51
C THR A 155 -8.01 16.68 -23.90
N THR A 156 -7.37 15.51 -23.88
CA THR A 156 -8.05 14.21 -24.06
C THR A 156 -7.92 13.38 -22.79
N TRP A 157 -7.10 12.34 -22.81
CA TRP A 157 -6.67 11.64 -21.60
C TRP A 157 -5.58 12.43 -20.87
N ASP A 158 -4.63 12.96 -21.64
CA ASP A 158 -3.56 13.82 -21.12
C ASP A 158 -3.91 15.30 -21.35
N PRO A 159 -3.57 16.20 -20.41
CA PRO A 159 -3.76 17.63 -20.58
C PRO A 159 -2.98 18.18 -21.77
N GLU A 160 -3.65 18.95 -22.64
CA GLU A 160 -3.00 19.69 -23.72
C GLU A 160 -3.67 21.05 -23.89
N ILE A 161 -3.15 22.05 -23.19
CA ILE A 161 -3.68 23.43 -23.25
C ILE A 161 -2.72 24.28 -24.07
N ILE A 162 -3.21 24.80 -25.19
CA ILE A 162 -2.44 25.63 -26.12
C ILE A 162 -2.76 27.10 -25.85
N ILE A 163 -1.73 27.90 -25.60
CA ILE A 163 -1.84 29.33 -25.32
C ILE A 163 -1.18 30.09 -26.45
N HIS A 164 -1.98 30.84 -27.21
CA HIS A 164 -1.48 31.75 -28.23
C HIS A 164 -1.17 33.12 -27.63
N LEU A 165 0.08 33.55 -27.79
CA LEU A 165 0.61 34.80 -27.30
C LEU A 165 0.17 35.99 -28.17
N ALA A 166 0.03 37.16 -27.54
CA ALA A 166 -0.18 38.41 -28.27
C ALA A 166 1.11 38.82 -29.02
N PRO A 167 1.01 39.51 -30.18
CA PRO A 167 2.18 39.94 -30.94
C PRO A 167 3.13 40.83 -30.11
N GLY A 168 4.42 40.51 -30.15
CA GLY A 168 5.48 41.33 -29.53
C GLY A 168 5.78 41.00 -28.07
N ILE A 169 5.26 39.89 -27.53
CA ILE A 169 5.55 39.40 -26.19
C ILE A 169 6.49 38.19 -26.28
N SER A 170 7.49 38.13 -25.40
CA SER A 170 8.40 36.99 -25.31
C SER A 170 7.70 35.78 -24.64
N PRO A 171 7.88 34.55 -25.17
CA PRO A 171 7.43 33.32 -24.52
C PRO A 171 7.91 33.21 -23.06
N ASP A 172 9.20 33.46 -22.80
CA ASP A 172 9.80 33.32 -21.46
C ASP A 172 9.13 34.24 -20.42
N VAL A 173 8.93 35.51 -20.77
CA VAL A 173 8.26 36.49 -19.90
C VAL A 173 6.81 36.08 -19.62
N THR A 174 6.16 35.46 -20.62
CA THR A 174 4.78 34.96 -20.42
C THR A 174 4.76 33.74 -19.53
N ILE A 175 5.72 32.83 -19.64
CA ILE A 175 5.85 31.66 -18.75
C ILE A 175 6.00 32.13 -17.30
N ASP A 176 6.88 33.10 -17.04
CA ASP A 176 7.05 33.67 -15.69
C ASP A 176 5.77 34.33 -15.18
N ALA A 177 5.04 35.04 -16.06
CA ALA A 177 3.77 35.68 -15.71
C ALA A 177 2.65 34.66 -15.46
N LEU A 178 2.62 33.55 -16.21
CA LEU A 178 1.70 32.44 -15.96
C LEU A 178 1.98 31.82 -14.58
N TYR A 179 3.25 31.55 -14.24
CA TYR A 179 3.59 31.04 -12.91
C TYR A 179 3.26 32.04 -11.79
N ALA A 180 3.46 33.34 -11.99
CA ALA A 180 3.24 34.33 -10.94
C ALA A 180 1.76 34.68 -10.69
N PHE A 181 0.91 34.62 -11.71
CA PHE A 181 -0.44 35.20 -11.66
C PHE A 181 -1.59 34.23 -11.94
N THR A 182 -1.30 32.96 -12.24
CA THR A 182 -2.30 31.94 -12.55
C THR A 182 -2.04 30.68 -11.73
N ASP A 183 -2.97 29.72 -11.78
CA ASP A 183 -2.81 28.44 -11.10
C ASP A 183 -1.79 27.50 -11.81
N CYS A 184 -0.99 28.03 -12.74
CA CYS A 184 0.17 27.32 -13.29
C CYS A 184 1.25 27.06 -12.23
N GLU A 185 1.30 27.84 -11.16
CA GLU A 185 2.04 27.52 -9.94
C GLU A 185 1.08 27.54 -8.74
N VAL A 186 1.00 26.43 -8.02
CA VAL A 186 0.20 26.34 -6.80
C VAL A 186 1.08 25.97 -5.61
N SER A 187 0.72 26.52 -4.46
CA SER A 187 1.34 26.17 -3.19
C SER A 187 0.43 25.23 -2.42
N ILE A 188 0.92 24.04 -2.13
CA ILE A 188 0.23 23.04 -1.32
C ILE A 188 0.86 22.99 0.07
N SER A 189 0.06 23.24 1.10
CA SER A 189 0.47 23.11 2.50
C SER A 189 0.05 21.73 3.02
N PRO A 190 1.00 20.81 3.25
CA PRO A 190 0.67 19.51 3.83
C PRO A 190 0.26 19.66 5.31
N ASN A 191 -0.53 18.70 5.78
CA ASN A 191 -0.94 18.60 7.16
C ASN A 191 -1.24 17.13 7.49
N THR A 192 -0.23 16.37 7.89
CA THR A 192 -0.32 14.94 8.14
C THR A 192 -0.98 14.63 9.49
N CYS A 193 -2.27 14.32 9.45
CA CYS A 193 -3.03 13.85 10.61
C CYS A 193 -3.68 12.50 10.28
N VAL A 194 -3.45 11.51 11.14
CA VAL A 194 -3.99 10.15 11.01
C VAL A 194 -4.67 9.71 12.31
N ILE A 195 -5.49 8.67 12.24
CA ILE A 195 -6.09 8.05 13.42
C ILE A 195 -5.19 6.90 13.87
N GLN A 196 -4.80 6.93 15.14
CA GLN A 196 -4.08 5.85 15.81
C GLN A 196 -4.70 5.64 17.17
N ASP A 197 -5.03 4.39 17.50
CA ASP A 197 -5.71 4.01 18.75
C ASP A 197 -6.94 4.90 19.03
N ASP A 198 -7.79 5.08 18.00
CA ASP A 198 -8.99 5.91 18.00
C ASP A 198 -8.77 7.40 18.31
N LYS A 199 -7.53 7.89 18.19
CA LYS A 199 -7.17 9.29 18.45
C LYS A 199 -6.47 9.94 17.25
N PRO A 200 -6.73 11.24 16.99
CA PRO A 200 -5.99 11.96 15.97
C PRO A 200 -4.55 12.19 16.43
N ARG A 201 -3.59 11.79 15.58
CA ARG A 201 -2.15 12.00 15.79
C ARG A 201 -1.55 12.75 14.62
N PHE A 202 -0.80 13.80 14.92
CA PHE A 202 0.06 14.49 13.96
C PHE A 202 1.44 13.84 13.97
N MET A 203 1.94 13.47 12.80
CA MET A 203 3.24 12.81 12.65
C MET A 203 3.85 13.11 11.28
N SER A 204 5.16 12.94 11.11
CA SER A 204 5.79 13.09 9.80
C SER A 204 5.41 11.95 8.86
N VAL A 205 5.55 12.17 7.55
CA VAL A 205 5.42 11.12 6.53
C VAL A 205 6.46 10.01 6.71
N ASN A 206 7.68 10.38 7.12
CA ASN A 206 8.77 9.43 7.34
C ASN A 206 8.47 8.51 8.54
N ASP A 207 7.88 9.05 9.62
CA ASP A 207 7.45 8.25 10.78
C ASP A 207 6.26 7.36 10.41
N MET A 208 5.31 7.89 9.62
CA MET A 208 4.16 7.12 9.14
C MET A 208 4.58 5.94 8.26
N LEU A 209 5.58 6.13 7.37
CA LEU A 209 6.16 5.04 6.60
C LEU A 209 6.81 4.01 7.50
N THR A 210 7.54 4.47 8.52
CA THR A 210 8.23 3.61 9.48
C THR A 210 7.23 2.73 10.22
N GLU A 211 6.16 3.33 10.77
CA GLU A 211 5.09 2.58 11.43
C GLU A 211 4.39 1.62 10.45
N SER A 212 4.05 2.05 9.24
CA SER A 212 3.43 1.17 8.22
C SER A 212 4.32 -0.03 7.83
N THR A 213 5.63 0.18 7.79
CA THR A 213 6.62 -0.86 7.49
C THR A 213 6.69 -1.89 8.62
N HIS A 214 6.69 -1.43 9.88
CA HIS A 214 6.64 -2.32 11.04
C HIS A 214 5.32 -3.08 11.13
N THR A 215 4.19 -2.42 10.88
CA THR A 215 2.88 -3.10 10.80
C THR A 215 2.88 -4.18 9.72
N THR A 216 3.47 -3.92 8.55
CA THR A 216 3.60 -4.95 7.49
C THR A 216 4.43 -6.14 7.97
N LYS A 217 5.55 -5.89 8.66
CA LYS A 217 6.39 -6.93 9.26
C LYS A 217 5.62 -7.77 10.28
N ASP A 218 4.81 -7.14 11.13
CA ASP A 218 4.02 -7.82 12.15
C ASP A 218 2.88 -8.65 11.54
N LEU A 219 2.22 -8.15 10.49
CA LEU A 219 1.23 -8.91 9.72
C LEU A 219 1.86 -10.16 9.08
N LEU A 220 3.02 -10.02 8.45
CA LEU A 220 3.74 -11.16 7.85
C LEU A 220 4.17 -12.18 8.92
N LYS A 221 4.53 -11.73 10.12
CA LYS A 221 4.80 -12.62 11.25
C LYS A 221 3.57 -13.42 11.64
N GLN A 222 2.42 -12.76 11.80
CA GLN A 222 1.16 -13.43 12.12
C GLN A 222 0.79 -14.47 11.06
N GLU A 223 0.95 -14.14 9.77
CA GLU A 223 0.72 -15.09 8.67
C GLU A 223 1.62 -16.32 8.77
N LEU A 224 2.91 -16.13 9.07
CA LEU A 224 3.85 -17.23 9.25
C LEU A 224 3.54 -18.07 10.49
N GLU A 225 3.10 -17.46 11.59
CA GLU A 225 2.69 -18.16 12.82
C GLU A 225 1.42 -19.00 12.60
N ILE A 226 0.43 -18.44 11.90
CA ILE A 226 -0.79 -19.16 11.49
C ILE A 226 -0.42 -20.35 10.60
N LYS A 227 0.40 -20.10 9.56
CA LYS A 227 0.87 -21.15 8.66
C LYS A 227 1.65 -22.23 9.40
N LEU A 228 2.51 -21.85 10.36
CA LEU A 228 3.25 -22.81 11.17
C LEU A 228 2.31 -23.69 11.99
N LYS A 229 1.29 -23.09 12.62
CA LYS A 229 0.28 -23.82 13.39
C LYS A 229 -0.47 -24.82 12.50
N GLU A 230 -0.90 -24.40 11.32
CA GLU A 230 -1.58 -25.29 10.36
C GLU A 230 -0.69 -26.45 9.89
N LEU A 231 0.60 -26.19 9.61
CA LEU A 231 1.54 -27.23 9.22
C LEU A 231 1.79 -28.22 10.37
N MET A 232 1.92 -27.73 11.60
CA MET A 232 2.07 -28.57 12.78
C MET A 232 0.84 -29.45 13.03
N GLU A 233 -0.37 -28.89 12.86
CA GLU A 233 -1.62 -29.65 12.93
C GLU A 233 -1.68 -30.72 11.82
N LYS A 234 -1.28 -30.39 10.57
CA LYS A 234 -1.24 -31.37 9.47
C LYS A 234 -0.29 -32.53 9.77
N ILE A 235 0.91 -32.26 10.30
CA ILE A 235 1.86 -33.31 10.71
C ILE A 235 1.30 -34.14 11.85
N PHE A 236 0.69 -33.49 12.85
CA PHE A 236 0.07 -34.16 13.97
C PHE A 236 -0.97 -35.17 13.50
N PHE A 237 -1.93 -34.75 12.68
CA PHE A 237 -2.96 -35.65 12.13
C PHE A 237 -2.38 -36.75 11.23
N SER A 238 -1.37 -36.44 10.41
CA SER A 238 -0.74 -37.45 9.54
C SER A 238 0.00 -38.52 10.34
N SER A 239 0.66 -38.11 11.42
CA SER A 239 1.38 -39.01 12.32
C SER A 239 0.42 -39.84 13.16
N LEU A 240 -0.67 -39.22 13.65
CA LEU A 240 -1.74 -39.89 14.39
C LEU A 240 -2.37 -40.99 13.54
N LEU A 241 -2.72 -40.68 12.29
CA LEU A 241 -3.28 -41.65 11.35
C LEU A 241 -2.28 -42.76 11.01
N LYS A 242 -1.01 -42.43 10.83
CA LYS A 242 0.05 -43.43 10.56
C LYS A 242 0.17 -44.43 11.70
N ILE A 243 0.26 -43.97 12.95
CA ILE A 243 0.39 -44.82 14.14
C ILE A 243 -0.87 -45.67 14.33
N PHE A 244 -2.06 -45.06 14.16
CA PHE A 244 -3.35 -45.77 14.25
C PHE A 244 -3.42 -46.99 13.32
N ILE A 245 -2.95 -46.82 12.08
CA ILE A 245 -2.98 -47.88 11.07
C ILE A 245 -1.84 -48.89 11.29
N GLN A 246 -0.65 -48.41 11.64
CA GLN A 246 0.54 -49.24 11.85
C GLN A 246 0.36 -50.23 13.02
N GLU A 247 -0.14 -49.74 14.15
CA GLU A 247 -0.38 -50.56 15.34
C GLU A 247 -1.70 -51.35 15.26
N GLY A 248 -2.45 -51.19 14.16
CA GLY A 248 -3.70 -51.92 13.95
C GLY A 248 -4.77 -51.61 15.01
N MET A 249 -4.74 -50.41 15.61
CA MET A 249 -5.63 -50.04 16.72
C MET A 249 -7.12 -50.16 16.37
N TYR A 250 -7.45 -50.00 15.09
CA TYR A 250 -8.80 -50.21 14.54
C TYR A 250 -9.30 -51.66 14.60
N LYS A 251 -8.42 -52.65 14.83
CA LYS A 251 -8.76 -54.08 15.01
C LYS A 251 -8.63 -54.53 16.46
N HIS A 252 -8.37 -53.61 17.38
CA HIS A 252 -8.19 -53.98 18.78
C HIS A 252 -9.54 -54.43 19.37
N PRO A 253 -9.62 -55.56 20.11
CA PRO A 253 -10.88 -56.07 20.64
C PRO A 253 -11.66 -55.03 21.45
N ASP A 254 -10.95 -54.28 22.30
CA ASP A 254 -11.55 -53.22 23.13
C ASP A 254 -12.12 -52.05 22.32
N TYR A 255 -11.55 -51.79 21.12
CA TYR A 255 -12.07 -50.78 20.20
C TYR A 255 -13.33 -51.28 19.48
N GLU A 256 -13.34 -52.55 19.04
CA GLU A 256 -14.51 -53.16 18.38
C GLU A 256 -15.68 -53.39 19.34
N SER A 257 -15.41 -53.66 20.62
CA SER A 257 -16.43 -53.84 21.66
C SER A 257 -17.02 -52.53 22.20
N SER A 258 -16.42 -51.39 21.85
CA SER A 258 -16.84 -50.08 22.36
C SER A 258 -18.06 -49.57 21.60
N SER A 259 -19.20 -49.42 22.30
CA SER A 259 -20.46 -48.96 21.73
C SER A 259 -20.68 -47.43 21.83
N THR A 260 -19.93 -46.75 22.70
CA THR A 260 -20.05 -45.31 22.98
C THR A 260 -18.76 -44.57 22.65
N PHE A 261 -18.88 -43.35 22.12
CA PHE A 261 -17.73 -42.50 21.77
C PHE A 261 -16.76 -42.27 22.95
N GLU A 262 -17.28 -42.11 24.17
CA GLU A 262 -16.48 -41.92 25.39
C GLU A 262 -15.57 -43.12 25.68
N LEU A 263 -16.09 -44.35 25.54
CA LEU A 263 -15.32 -45.58 25.71
C LEU A 263 -14.25 -45.73 24.62
N VAL A 264 -14.57 -45.37 23.37
CA VAL A 264 -13.61 -45.36 22.26
C VAL A 264 -12.46 -44.39 22.55
N VAL A 265 -12.76 -43.20 23.07
CA VAL A 265 -11.74 -42.21 23.44
C VAL A 265 -10.84 -42.75 24.55
N GLU A 266 -11.39 -43.36 25.60
CA GLU A 266 -10.58 -43.97 26.68
C GLU A 266 -9.66 -45.09 26.17
N VAL A 267 -10.19 -45.98 25.33
CA VAL A 267 -9.43 -47.09 24.74
C VAL A 267 -8.32 -46.56 23.83
N LEU A 268 -8.62 -45.61 22.94
CA LEU A 268 -7.62 -45.00 22.06
C LEU A 268 -6.57 -44.25 22.87
N ASN A 269 -6.96 -43.52 23.90
CA ASN A 269 -6.01 -42.78 24.74
C ASN A 269 -5.00 -43.71 25.41
N ARG A 270 -5.45 -44.88 25.90
CA ARG A 270 -4.57 -45.92 26.44
C ARG A 270 -3.66 -46.53 25.37
N LEU A 271 -4.18 -46.76 24.16
CA LEU A 271 -3.39 -47.32 23.05
C LEU A 271 -2.34 -46.33 22.51
N PHE A 272 -2.61 -45.02 22.58
CA PHE A 272 -1.66 -43.97 22.18
C PHE A 272 -0.69 -43.55 23.29
N GLU A 273 -0.90 -43.97 24.53
CA GLU A 273 -0.03 -43.69 25.69
C GLU A 273 1.49 -43.85 25.41
N PRO A 274 1.96 -44.96 24.79
CA PRO A 274 3.40 -45.10 24.48
C PRO A 274 3.92 -44.09 23.44
N PHE A 275 3.04 -43.48 22.65
CA PHE A 275 3.40 -42.57 21.56
C PHE A 275 3.21 -41.09 21.88
N PHE A 276 2.71 -40.73 23.07
CA PHE A 276 2.49 -39.34 23.48
C PHE A 276 3.74 -38.46 23.36
N SER A 277 4.93 -39.02 23.61
CA SER A 277 6.20 -38.31 23.48
C SER A 277 6.57 -37.88 22.06
N GLN A 278 5.94 -38.47 21.02
CA GLN A 278 6.21 -38.16 19.62
C GLN A 278 5.37 -37.01 19.08
N PHE A 279 4.29 -36.64 19.78
CA PHE A 279 3.38 -35.60 19.34
C PHE A 279 3.79 -34.22 19.86
N TYR A 280 3.49 -33.18 19.08
CA TYR A 280 3.80 -31.81 19.49
C TYR A 280 2.85 -31.28 20.59
N ARG A 281 1.62 -31.83 20.66
CA ARG A 281 0.59 -31.50 21.64
C ARG A 281 -0.17 -32.75 22.07
N GLU A 282 -0.89 -32.64 23.17
CA GLU A 282 -1.81 -33.67 23.65
C GLU A 282 -2.95 -33.91 22.66
N ILE A 283 -3.41 -35.15 22.60
CA ILE A 283 -4.50 -35.58 21.74
C ILE A 283 -5.82 -35.24 22.43
N LEU A 284 -6.63 -34.42 21.77
CA LEU A 284 -7.94 -34.02 22.28
C LEU A 284 -9.03 -34.99 21.79
N PRO A 285 -10.18 -35.07 22.49
CA PRO A 285 -11.32 -35.89 22.05
C PRO A 285 -11.77 -35.62 20.60
N GLU A 286 -11.69 -34.36 20.16
CA GLU A 286 -12.02 -33.96 18.79
C GLU A 286 -11.04 -34.52 17.74
N ASP A 287 -9.78 -34.76 18.12
CA ASP A 287 -8.80 -35.36 17.22
C ASP A 287 -9.11 -36.84 16.99
N TYR A 288 -9.53 -37.56 18.04
CA TYR A 288 -10.02 -38.94 17.93
C TYR A 288 -11.29 -39.02 17.08
N LYS A 289 -12.22 -38.07 17.25
CA LYS A 289 -13.40 -37.98 16.39
C LYS A 289 -13.03 -37.83 14.91
N ARG A 290 -12.13 -36.90 14.59
CA ARG A 290 -11.62 -36.71 13.22
C ARG A 290 -10.90 -37.92 12.66
N LEU A 291 -10.26 -38.72 13.53
CA LEU A 291 -9.60 -39.97 13.16
C LEU A 291 -10.63 -41.07 12.83
N ILE A 292 -11.67 -41.23 13.66
CA ILE A 292 -12.75 -42.21 13.50
C ILE A 292 -13.62 -41.90 12.28
N ASP A 293 -13.89 -40.62 12.01
CA ASP A 293 -14.68 -40.17 10.87
C ASP A 293 -14.00 -40.45 9.51
N LYS A 294 -12.74 -40.91 9.50
CA LYS A 294 -12.06 -41.28 8.25
C LYS A 294 -12.66 -42.58 7.68
N PRO A 295 -12.99 -42.61 6.38
CA PRO A 295 -13.61 -43.79 5.80
C PRO A 295 -12.61 -44.96 5.77
N MET A 296 -13.11 -46.17 6.02
CA MET A 296 -12.34 -47.42 6.06
C MET A 296 -11.55 -47.70 4.76
N SER A 297 -12.00 -47.13 3.64
CA SER A 297 -11.29 -47.15 2.35
C SER A 297 -9.92 -46.44 2.39
N SER A 298 -9.76 -45.46 3.29
CA SER A 298 -8.49 -44.74 3.51
C SER A 298 -7.46 -45.59 4.24
N ILE A 299 -7.93 -46.52 5.09
CA ILE A 299 -7.09 -47.44 5.87
C ILE A 299 -6.58 -48.57 4.96
N THR A 300 -7.46 -49.13 4.13
CA THR A 300 -7.12 -50.22 3.20
C THR A 300 -6.25 -49.80 2.02
N ARG A 301 -6.32 -48.53 1.61
CA ARG A 301 -5.47 -47.93 0.56
C ARG A 301 -4.31 -47.11 1.14
N PHE A 302 -4.03 -47.25 2.43
CA PHE A 302 -3.01 -46.44 3.09
C PHE A 302 -1.61 -46.78 2.56
N ASP A 303 -0.92 -45.77 2.07
CA ASP A 303 0.43 -45.89 1.55
C ASP A 303 1.41 -45.24 2.52
N PHE A 304 2.08 -46.08 3.30
CA PHE A 304 3.08 -45.66 4.28
C PHE A 304 4.22 -44.86 3.64
N LYS A 305 4.69 -45.25 2.44
CA LYS A 305 5.80 -44.55 1.77
C LYS A 305 5.38 -43.14 1.36
N LYS A 306 4.17 -43.00 0.82
CA LYS A 306 3.62 -41.71 0.44
C LYS A 306 3.39 -40.80 1.66
N THR A 307 2.89 -41.34 2.76
CA THR A 307 2.70 -40.56 3.99
C THR A 307 4.03 -40.16 4.62
N ASP A 308 5.05 -41.02 4.58
CA ASP A 308 6.39 -40.67 5.06
C ASP A 308 7.02 -39.55 4.22
N GLU A 309 6.86 -39.59 2.90
CA GLU A 309 7.28 -38.51 2.01
C GLU A 309 6.52 -37.21 2.30
N GLN A 310 5.20 -37.27 2.53
CA GLN A 310 4.41 -36.11 2.92
C GLN A 310 4.86 -35.51 4.25
N ILE A 311 5.08 -36.33 5.27
CA ILE A 311 5.57 -35.88 6.58
C ILE A 311 6.97 -35.25 6.43
N LYS A 312 7.83 -35.82 5.59
CA LYS A 312 9.15 -35.25 5.31
C LYS A 312 9.03 -33.87 4.65
N ASN A 313 8.21 -33.74 3.61
CA ASN A 313 7.98 -32.46 2.93
C ASN A 313 7.40 -31.41 3.88
N LEU A 314 6.42 -31.77 4.71
CA LEU A 314 5.85 -30.87 5.72
C LEU A 314 6.90 -30.45 6.76
N ASN A 315 7.79 -31.33 7.19
CA ASN A 315 8.88 -30.98 8.09
C ASN A 315 9.89 -30.01 7.45
N GLU A 316 10.18 -30.18 6.16
CA GLU A 316 11.01 -29.24 5.40
C GLU A 316 10.33 -27.86 5.30
N GLU A 317 9.03 -27.82 5.02
CA GLU A 317 8.25 -26.57 5.03
C GLU A 317 8.24 -25.89 6.41
N ILE A 318 8.04 -26.66 7.49
CA ILE A 318 8.10 -26.12 8.86
C ILE A 318 9.48 -25.54 9.15
N LYS A 319 10.55 -26.22 8.72
CA LYS A 319 11.92 -25.72 8.88
C LYS A 319 12.11 -24.39 8.17
N GLN A 320 11.58 -24.25 6.95
CA GLN A 320 11.61 -22.98 6.20
C GLN A 320 10.79 -21.89 6.90
N VAL A 321 9.56 -22.18 7.35
CA VAL A 321 8.72 -21.21 8.05
C VAL A 321 9.39 -20.76 9.37
N LYS A 322 9.98 -21.69 10.14
CA LYS A 322 10.75 -21.35 11.34
C LYS A 322 11.98 -20.51 11.03
N HIS A 323 12.64 -20.75 9.89
CA HIS A 323 13.73 -19.90 9.42
C HIS A 323 13.24 -18.48 9.11
N HIS A 324 12.14 -18.34 8.37
CA HIS A 324 11.55 -17.02 8.07
C HIS A 324 11.10 -16.28 9.33
N LEU A 325 10.55 -16.97 10.33
CA LEU A 325 10.18 -16.37 11.62
C LEU A 325 11.40 -15.83 12.39
N LYS A 326 12.55 -16.52 12.32
CA LYS A 326 13.82 -16.03 12.91
C LYS A 326 14.38 -14.85 12.12
N HIS A 327 14.32 -14.91 10.79
CA HIS A 327 14.84 -13.90 9.85
C HIS A 327 13.72 -13.01 9.30
N LEU A 328 12.83 -12.53 10.17
CA LEU A 328 11.60 -11.86 9.76
C LEU A 328 11.86 -10.56 8.98
N THR A 329 12.94 -9.84 9.31
CA THR A 329 13.36 -8.64 8.58
C THR A 329 13.71 -8.97 7.13
N GLU A 330 14.52 -10.00 6.89
CA GLU A 330 14.91 -10.45 5.54
C GLU A 330 13.67 -10.91 4.75
N TYR A 331 12.76 -11.65 5.39
CA TYR A 331 11.50 -12.08 4.78
C TYR A 331 10.62 -10.89 4.37
N THR A 332 10.57 -9.84 5.19
CA THR A 332 9.80 -8.63 4.89
C THR A 332 10.45 -7.80 3.78
N ILE A 333 11.78 -7.73 3.73
CA ILE A 333 12.51 -7.13 2.60
C ILE A 333 12.17 -7.86 1.30
N ALA A 334 12.27 -9.19 1.29
CA ALA A 334 11.93 -10.01 0.14
C ALA A 334 10.46 -9.84 -0.31
N TRP A 335 9.54 -9.58 0.64
CA TRP A 335 8.15 -9.23 0.32
C TRP A 335 8.05 -7.91 -0.46
N PHE A 336 8.73 -6.85 0.00
CA PHE A 336 8.73 -5.56 -0.70
C PHE A 336 9.43 -5.63 -2.06
N GLU A 337 10.55 -6.36 -2.16
CA GLU A 337 11.24 -6.62 -3.44
C GLU A 337 10.31 -7.34 -4.43
N LYS A 338 9.61 -8.39 -3.98
CA LYS A 338 8.62 -9.09 -4.80
C LYS A 338 7.52 -8.16 -5.30
N LEU A 339 7.01 -7.25 -4.44
CA LEU A 339 6.01 -6.26 -4.85
C LEU A 339 6.57 -5.29 -5.89
N LYS A 340 7.83 -4.86 -5.74
CA LYS A 340 8.53 -3.98 -6.68
C LYS A 340 8.70 -4.66 -8.03
N ASP A 341 9.16 -5.91 -8.07
CA ASP A 341 9.36 -6.64 -9.31
C ASP A 341 8.06 -6.93 -10.05
N LYS A 342 7.00 -7.28 -9.31
CA LYS A 342 5.70 -7.65 -9.88
C LYS A 342 4.86 -6.46 -10.32
N TYR A 343 4.90 -5.34 -9.58
CA TYR A 343 4.00 -4.21 -9.79
C TYR A 343 4.70 -2.86 -10.02
N GLY A 344 6.03 -2.81 -9.94
CA GLY A 344 6.80 -1.58 -10.15
C GLY A 344 6.95 -1.18 -11.62
N LYS A 345 6.71 -2.08 -12.57
CA LYS A 345 6.76 -1.76 -14.00
C LYS A 345 5.81 -0.60 -14.31
N ASP A 346 6.34 0.44 -14.97
CA ASP A 346 5.62 1.67 -15.35
C ASP A 346 5.13 2.54 -14.18
N ARG A 347 5.62 2.31 -12.95
CA ARG A 347 5.31 3.11 -11.75
C ARG A 347 6.47 3.99 -11.27
N GLY A 348 7.33 4.40 -12.20
CA GLY A 348 8.38 5.37 -11.92
C GLY A 348 7.84 6.73 -11.47
N ARG A 349 8.72 7.55 -10.88
CA ARG A 349 8.39 8.92 -10.46
C ARG A 349 7.93 9.72 -11.68
N LYS A 350 6.80 10.42 -11.53
CA LYS A 350 6.24 11.29 -12.58
C LYS A 350 6.62 12.75 -12.38
N THR A 351 6.61 13.20 -11.13
CA THR A 351 6.93 14.59 -10.78
C THR A 351 8.44 14.81 -10.77
N GLU A 352 8.89 15.83 -11.48
CA GLU A 352 10.29 16.23 -11.50
C GLU A 352 10.59 17.21 -10.36
N LEU A 353 11.53 16.86 -9.50
CA LEU A 353 11.90 17.69 -8.35
C LEU A 353 12.91 18.76 -8.76
N ARG A 354 12.57 20.03 -8.55
CA ARG A 354 13.46 21.18 -8.80
C ARG A 354 13.23 22.25 -7.74
N THR A 355 14.31 22.91 -7.32
CA THR A 355 14.20 24.13 -6.51
C THR A 355 13.77 25.29 -7.38
N PHE A 356 12.74 26.03 -6.98
CA PHE A 356 12.29 27.18 -7.74
C PHE A 356 12.85 28.47 -7.16
N ASP A 357 13.47 29.28 -8.02
CA ASP A 357 13.75 30.66 -7.66
C ASP A 357 12.45 31.42 -7.40
N ARG A 358 12.54 32.41 -6.51
CA ARG A 358 11.41 33.25 -6.16
C ARG A 358 11.14 34.18 -7.35
N VAL A 359 10.19 33.82 -8.20
CA VAL A 359 9.73 34.71 -9.26
C VAL A 359 9.07 35.91 -8.58
N GLU A 360 9.79 37.03 -8.52
CA GLU A 360 9.26 38.25 -7.93
C GLU A 360 8.17 38.81 -8.86
N ALA A 361 6.91 38.64 -8.47
CA ALA A 361 5.76 39.18 -9.20
C ALA A 361 5.91 40.69 -9.52
N ALA A 362 6.69 41.43 -8.73
CA ALA A 362 7.02 42.83 -8.99
C ALA A 362 7.89 43.02 -10.24
N GLN A 363 8.90 42.18 -10.48
CA GLN A 363 9.76 42.26 -11.66
C GLN A 363 9.00 41.89 -12.94
N VAL A 364 8.12 40.88 -12.86
CA VAL A 364 7.29 40.44 -14.00
C VAL A 364 6.21 41.49 -14.34
N ALA A 365 5.60 42.13 -13.34
CA ALA A 365 4.64 43.21 -13.56
C ALA A 365 5.30 44.47 -14.17
N LEU A 366 6.53 44.80 -13.76
CA LEU A 366 7.30 45.95 -14.28
C LEU A 366 7.67 45.79 -15.76
N ALA A 367 8.01 44.57 -16.21
CA ALA A 367 8.35 44.32 -17.61
C ALA A 367 7.19 44.63 -18.59
N ASN A 368 5.94 44.62 -18.11
CA ASN A 368 4.75 44.89 -18.93
C ASN A 368 4.36 46.38 -19.00
N VAL A 369 5.03 47.27 -18.27
CA VAL A 369 4.76 48.71 -18.30
C VAL A 369 5.69 49.40 -19.30
N LYS A 370 5.16 49.73 -20.49
CA LYS A 370 5.86 50.62 -21.43
C LYS A 370 5.90 52.03 -20.85
N LEU A 371 7.07 52.47 -20.40
CA LEU A 371 7.33 53.86 -20.04
C LEU A 371 7.38 54.71 -21.32
N TYR A 372 6.40 55.57 -21.51
CA TYR A 372 6.44 56.59 -22.56
C TYR A 372 7.19 57.81 -22.01
N VAL A 373 8.40 58.06 -22.53
CA VAL A 373 9.11 59.33 -22.34
C VAL A 373 8.65 60.26 -23.44
N ASN A 374 7.90 61.30 -23.08
CA ASN A 374 7.61 62.40 -23.99
C ASN A 374 8.89 63.23 -24.13
N ARG A 375 9.44 63.30 -25.34
CA ARG A 375 10.66 64.08 -25.63
C ARG A 375 10.29 65.44 -26.21
#